data_AF-A0A183V371-F1
#
_entry.id   AF-A0A183V371-F1
#
_cell.length_a   1.000
_cell.length_b   1.000
_cell.length_c   1.000
_cell.angle_alpha   90.00
_cell.angle_beta   90.00
_cell.angle_gamma   90.00
#
_symmetry.space_group_name_H-M   'P 1'
#
loop_
_entity.id
_entity.type
_entity.pdbx_description
1 polymer ?
#
loop_
_entity_poly.entity_id
_entity_poly.type
_entity_poly.pdbx_seq_one_letter_code
_entity_poly.pdbx_strand_id
1 'polypeptide(L)'
;MVYAGHNRFLINQTLNITMEQHRACSCRDCTLEEQPECMPGQVIGASCTCECGNQLDKNNCKGGSKRWNEDTCTCECPIRYCPGGGVLNEIHCMCEQHLAEFNEPDEAGNFRSDLSKIPRLKSRIRP
;
A
#
# COMPACT_ATOMS: atom_id res chain seq x y z
N MET A 1 -26.88 -28.69 9.85
CA MET A 1 -26.91 -29.32 11.19
C MET A 1 -28.18 -30.15 11.30
N VAL A 2 -28.07 -31.41 11.73
CA VAL A 2 -29.21 -32.35 11.83
C VAL A 2 -29.31 -32.83 13.27
N TYR A 3 -30.50 -32.74 13.87
CA TYR A 3 -30.72 -33.21 15.24
C TYR A 3 -30.75 -34.75 15.28
N ALA A 4 -29.96 -35.37 16.15
CA ALA A 4 -29.78 -36.82 16.24
C ALA A 4 -30.52 -37.46 17.43
N GLY A 5 -31.29 -36.67 18.20
CA GLY A 5 -31.90 -37.11 19.46
C GLY A 5 -30.93 -37.07 20.64
N HIS A 6 -31.45 -37.22 21.87
CA HIS A 6 -30.68 -37.21 23.12
C HIS A 6 -29.72 -36.02 23.27
N ASN A 7 -30.16 -34.82 22.89
CA ASN A 7 -29.35 -33.59 22.91
C ASN A 7 -28.08 -33.65 22.05
N ARG A 8 -28.04 -34.53 21.04
CA ARG A 8 -26.91 -34.64 20.10
C ARG A 8 -27.26 -34.00 18.77
N PHE A 9 -26.31 -33.27 18.21
CA PHE A 9 -26.41 -32.65 16.90
C PHE A 9 -25.31 -33.23 16.01
N LEU A 10 -25.70 -33.65 14.81
CA LEU A 10 -24.81 -34.12 13.76
C LEU A 10 -24.52 -32.97 12.80
N ILE A 11 -23.23 -32.68 12.62
CA ILE A 11 -22.77 -31.83 11.55
C ILE A 11 -22.50 -32.75 10.37
N ASN A 12 -23.47 -32.86 9.45
CA ASN A 12 -23.43 -33.74 8.28
C ASN A 12 -22.77 -33.09 7.06
N GLN A 13 -22.07 -31.97 7.24
CA GLN A 13 -21.46 -31.17 6.17
C GLN A 13 -20.10 -30.66 6.62
N THR A 14 -19.15 -30.59 5.69
CA THR A 14 -17.86 -29.96 5.96
C THR A 14 -18.04 -28.45 6.00
N LEU A 15 -17.61 -27.81 7.08
CA LEU A 15 -17.64 -26.37 7.26
C LEU A 15 -16.21 -25.83 7.15
N ASN A 16 -15.97 -24.90 6.24
CA ASN A 16 -14.74 -24.13 6.22
C ASN A 16 -14.89 -22.97 7.21
N ILE A 17 -14.19 -23.08 8.34
CA ILE A 17 -14.17 -22.05 9.38
C ILE A 17 -12.79 -21.41 9.36
N THR A 18 -12.75 -20.10 9.20
CA THR A 18 -11.51 -19.33 9.33
C THR A 18 -11.24 -19.04 10.80
N MET A 19 -10.04 -19.36 11.27
CA MET A 19 -9.61 -19.07 12.64
C MET A 19 -8.33 -18.24 12.57
N GLU A 20 -8.18 -17.34 13.53
CA GLU A 20 -6.97 -16.55 13.68
C GLU A 20 -5.78 -17.44 14.13
N GLN A 21 -4.61 -17.20 13.53
CA GLN A 21 -3.38 -17.90 13.89
C GLN A 21 -2.32 -16.89 14.29
N HIS A 22 -1.93 -16.90 15.57
CA HIS A 22 -0.80 -16.12 16.04
C HIS A 22 0.51 -16.70 15.49
N ARG A 23 1.31 -15.87 14.80
CA ARG A 23 2.60 -16.27 14.23
C ARG A 23 3.80 -16.04 15.16
N ALA A 24 3.62 -15.23 16.20
CA ALA A 24 4.64 -14.94 17.20
C ALA A 24 3.98 -14.47 18.50
N CYS A 25 4.64 -14.74 19.62
CA CYS A 25 4.28 -14.23 20.94
C CYS A 25 5.53 -13.65 21.59
N SER A 26 5.38 -12.62 22.43
CA SER A 26 6.46 -12.09 23.26
C SER A 26 6.03 -12.05 24.71
N CYS A 27 6.93 -12.40 25.63
CA CYS A 27 6.71 -12.14 27.05
C CYS A 27 6.59 -10.62 27.25
N ARG A 28 5.56 -10.19 27.99
CA ARG A 28 5.39 -8.78 28.35
C ARG A 28 5.29 -8.64 29.86
N ASP A 29 6.15 -7.81 30.43
CA ASP A 29 6.05 -7.29 31.79
C ASP A 29 5.31 -5.93 31.76
N CYS A 30 4.17 -5.87 31.08
CA CYS A 30 3.31 -4.70 31.15
C CYS A 30 2.44 -4.83 32.40
N THR A 31 2.86 -4.21 33.50
CA THR A 31 2.14 -4.14 34.78
C THR A 31 0.93 -3.20 34.71
N LEU A 32 0.13 -3.30 33.65
CA LEU A 32 -1.11 -2.53 33.49
C LEU A 32 -2.25 -3.52 33.70
N GLU A 33 -2.99 -3.36 34.79
CA GLU A 33 -4.17 -4.19 35.11
C GLU A 33 -5.24 -4.12 34.01
N GLU A 34 -5.19 -3.07 33.18
CA GLU A 34 -5.94 -2.93 31.93
C GLU A 34 -4.98 -2.96 30.74
N GLN A 35 -5.02 -4.04 29.97
CA GLN A 35 -4.35 -4.07 28.67
C GLN A 35 -5.07 -3.09 27.72
N PRO A 36 -4.36 -2.18 27.05
CA PRO A 36 -5.00 -1.28 26.08
C PRO A 36 -5.57 -2.11 24.93
N GLU A 37 -6.87 -1.96 24.66
CA GLU A 37 -7.49 -2.50 23.46
C GLU A 37 -6.93 -1.75 22.24
N CYS A 38 -6.02 -2.40 21.52
CA CYS A 38 -5.47 -1.83 20.29
C CYS A 38 -6.42 -2.06 19.11
N MET A 39 -6.43 -1.11 18.17
CA MET A 39 -7.18 -1.25 16.94
C MET A 39 -6.66 -2.43 16.09
N PRO A 40 -7.50 -3.04 15.24
CA PRO A 40 -7.08 -4.14 14.38
C PRO A 40 -5.90 -3.72 13.49
N GLY A 41 -4.79 -4.46 13.57
CA GLY A 41 -3.52 -4.15 12.87
C GLY A 41 -2.45 -3.48 13.72
N GLN A 42 -2.82 -2.99 14.91
CA GLN A 42 -1.89 -2.55 15.93
C GLN A 42 -1.57 -3.68 16.91
N VAL A 43 -0.33 -3.71 17.36
CA VAL A 43 0.20 -4.63 18.36
C VAL A 43 0.80 -3.82 19.49
N ILE A 44 0.65 -4.29 20.72
CA ILE A 44 1.27 -3.61 21.87
C ILE A 44 2.80 -3.72 21.71
N GLY A 45 3.50 -2.59 21.65
CA GLY A 45 4.95 -2.53 21.55
C GLY A 45 5.65 -2.95 22.84
N ALA A 46 6.99 -2.91 22.82
CA ALA A 46 7.81 -3.09 24.01
C ALA A 46 7.56 -1.98 25.06
N SER A 47 7.08 -0.82 24.61
CA SER A 47 6.73 0.34 25.43
C SER A 47 5.34 0.21 26.10
N CYS A 48 4.66 -0.93 25.97
CA CYS A 48 3.28 -1.14 26.40
C CYS A 48 2.25 -0.19 25.78
N THR A 49 2.59 0.45 24.66
CA THR A 49 1.71 1.30 23.84
C THR A 49 1.28 0.57 22.58
N CYS A 50 0.10 0.88 22.03
CA CYS A 50 -0.32 0.34 20.73
C CYS A 50 0.56 0.91 19.62
N GLU A 51 1.24 0.03 18.89
CA GLU A 51 2.12 0.37 17.77
C GLU A 51 1.70 -0.44 16.54
N CYS A 52 1.95 0.08 15.34
CA CYS A 52 1.66 -0.68 14.13
C CYS A 52 2.54 -1.93 14.02
N GLY A 53 1.93 -3.10 13.81
CA GLY A 53 2.65 -4.36 13.60
C GLY A 53 3.45 -4.39 12.30
N ASN A 54 3.07 -3.55 11.33
CA ASN A 54 3.69 -3.45 10.01
C ASN A 54 4.92 -2.52 10.01
N GLN A 55 5.91 -2.83 10.84
CA GLN A 55 7.15 -2.05 10.93
C GLN A 55 7.93 -2.04 9.59
N LEU A 56 7.80 -3.09 8.78
CA LEU A 56 8.39 -3.14 7.44
C LEU A 56 7.77 -2.07 6.52
N ASP A 57 6.45 -1.96 6.51
CA ASP A 57 5.74 -0.95 5.70
C ASP A 57 6.03 0.46 6.20
N LYS A 58 6.12 0.65 7.53
CA LYS A 58 6.54 1.92 8.14
C LYS A 58 7.94 2.34 7.68
N ASN A 59 8.86 1.38 7.55
CA ASN A 59 10.20 1.64 7.05
C ASN A 59 10.22 1.90 5.54
N ASN A 60 9.39 1.20 4.78
CA ASN A 60 9.21 1.43 3.33
C ASN A 60 8.47 2.75 3.04
N CYS A 61 7.68 3.25 4.00
CA CYS A 61 7.03 4.55 3.98
C CYS A 61 7.99 5.70 4.36
N LYS A 62 9.24 5.60 3.91
CA LYS A 62 10.26 6.64 4.10
C LYS A 62 10.81 6.99 2.73
N GLY A 63 10.37 8.13 2.19
CA GLY A 63 10.86 8.66 0.91
C GLY A 63 9.74 9.22 0.03
N GLY A 64 9.99 10.41 -0.53
CA GLY A 64 9.14 11.06 -1.54
C GLY A 64 7.72 11.37 -1.06
N SER A 65 7.49 12.54 -0.47
CA SER A 65 6.16 13.09 -0.06
C SER A 65 5.22 12.18 0.75
N LYS A 66 5.54 10.91 1.02
CA LYS A 66 4.75 9.96 1.79
C LYS A 66 4.62 10.38 3.24
N ARG A 67 3.45 10.10 3.82
CA ARG A 67 3.18 10.29 5.24
C ARG A 67 2.68 8.99 5.83
N TRP A 68 3.32 8.52 6.89
CA TRP A 68 2.83 7.39 7.67
C TRP A 68 1.70 7.83 8.59
N ASN A 69 0.59 7.10 8.56
CA ASN A 69 -0.53 7.29 9.47
C ASN A 69 -0.47 6.20 10.55
N GLU A 70 -0.25 6.61 11.81
CA GLU A 70 -0.14 5.68 12.95
C GLU A 70 -1.50 5.11 13.38
N ASP A 71 -2.61 5.81 13.08
CA ASP A 71 -3.96 5.39 13.47
C ASP A 71 -4.47 4.25 12.58
N THR A 72 -4.19 4.34 11.28
CA THR A 72 -4.58 3.32 10.29
C THR A 72 -3.47 2.34 9.95
N CYS A 73 -2.24 2.59 10.42
CA CYS A 73 -1.05 1.79 10.07
C CYS A 73 -0.81 1.68 8.56
N THR A 74 -1.13 2.74 7.82
CA THR A 74 -0.98 2.81 6.36
C THR A 74 -0.08 3.97 5.93
N CYS A 75 0.61 3.77 4.82
CA CYS A 75 1.36 4.83 4.16
C CYS A 75 0.43 5.61 3.22
N GLU A 76 0.27 6.92 3.46
CA GLU A 76 -0.58 7.79 2.66
C GLU A 76 0.24 8.74 1.79
N CYS A 77 -0.21 8.93 0.55
CA CYS A 77 0.26 10.02 -0.30
C CYS A 77 -0.58 11.28 -0.04
N PRO A 78 0.03 12.44 0.28
CA PRO A 78 -0.71 13.70 0.42
C PRO A 78 -1.25 14.21 -0.93
N ILE A 79 -0.64 13.78 -2.04
CA ILE A 79 -1.10 14.12 -3.39
C ILE A 79 -2.26 13.19 -3.74
N ARG A 80 -3.49 13.73 -3.82
CA ARG A 80 -4.68 12.99 -4.28
C ARG A 80 -5.00 13.22 -5.75
N TYR A 81 -4.50 14.31 -6.33
CA TYR A 81 -4.74 14.67 -7.72
C TYR A 81 -3.45 15.18 -8.36
N CYS A 82 -3.18 14.68 -9.56
CA CYS A 82 -2.04 15.11 -10.34
C CYS A 82 -2.46 16.26 -11.27
N PRO A 83 -1.78 17.42 -11.21
CA PRO A 83 -2.06 18.50 -12.15
C PRO A 83 -1.76 18.02 -13.58
N GLY A 84 -2.74 18.18 -14.48
CA GLY A 84 -2.64 17.77 -15.88
C GLY A 84 -3.16 16.36 -16.21
N GLY A 85 -3.92 15.71 -15.32
CA GLY A 85 -4.54 14.41 -15.60
C GLY A 85 -3.57 13.23 -15.61
N GLY A 86 -2.37 13.40 -15.06
CA GLY A 86 -1.39 12.32 -14.90
C GLY A 86 -1.87 11.23 -13.93
N VAL A 87 -1.29 10.04 -14.04
CA VAL A 87 -1.58 8.91 -13.16
C VAL A 87 -0.70 9.02 -11.92
N LEU A 88 -1.31 8.90 -10.74
CA LEU A 88 -0.57 8.91 -9.48
C LEU A 88 0.06 7.52 -9.27
N ASN A 89 1.39 7.49 -9.19
CA ASN A 89 2.12 6.30 -8.78
C ASN A 89 2.04 6.17 -7.24
N GLU A 90 1.21 5.26 -6.75
CA GLU A 90 0.99 5.01 -5.32
C GLU A 90 2.27 4.55 -4.60
N ILE A 91 3.20 3.90 -5.33
CA ILE A 91 4.46 3.41 -4.77
C ILE A 91 5.45 4.55 -4.55
N HIS A 92 5.44 5.59 -5.38
CA HIS A 92 6.40 6.71 -5.28
C HIS A 92 5.76 8.03 -4.84
N CYS A 93 4.43 8.08 -4.70
CA CYS A 93 3.65 9.31 -4.53
C CYS A 93 4.06 10.39 -5.54
N MET A 94 4.28 9.98 -6.79
CA MET A 94 4.69 10.86 -7.88
C MET A 94 3.65 10.82 -8.99
N CYS A 95 3.41 11.98 -9.60
CA CYS A 95 2.54 12.10 -10.75
C CYS A 95 3.34 11.75 -12.00
N GLU A 96 3.09 10.57 -12.57
CA GLU A 96 3.58 10.24 -13.89
C GLU A 96 2.65 10.88 -14.91
N GLN A 97 3.17 11.88 -15.61
CA GLN A 97 2.52 12.39 -16.80
C GLN A 97 2.63 11.30 -17.86
N HIS A 98 1.51 10.68 -18.21
CA HIS A 98 1.38 10.19 -19.57
C HIS A 98 1.53 11.45 -20.43
N LEU A 99 2.66 11.61 -21.11
CA LEU A 99 2.70 12.41 -22.33
C LEU A 99 1.68 11.74 -23.23
N ALA A 100 0.42 12.16 -23.13
CA ALA A 100 -0.49 12.05 -24.23
C ALA A 100 0.21 12.81 -25.35
N GLU A 101 0.94 12.08 -26.19
CA GLU A 101 1.17 12.47 -27.56
C GLU A 101 -0.23 12.78 -28.11
N PHE A 102 -0.61 14.06 -28.04
CA PHE A 102 -1.55 14.63 -28.97
C PHE A 102 -0.88 14.53 -30.34
N ASN A 103 -0.89 13.32 -30.91
CA ASN A 103 -0.88 13.16 -32.33
C ASN A 103 -2.25 13.65 -32.79
N GLU A 104 -2.40 14.96 -32.94
CA GLU A 104 -3.42 15.51 -33.83
C GLU A 104 -3.03 15.06 -35.24
N PRO A 105 -3.83 14.21 -35.91
CA PRO A 105 -3.59 13.92 -37.32
C PRO A 105 -3.96 15.17 -38.13
N ASP A 106 -2.99 15.74 -38.85
CA ASP A 106 -3.30 16.67 -39.93
C ASP A 106 -4.20 15.97 -40.98
N GLU A 107 -5.11 16.71 -41.61
CA GLU A 107 -6.11 16.22 -42.60
C GLU A 107 -5.52 15.49 -43.84
N ALA A 108 -4.19 15.33 -43.92
CA ALA A 108 -3.49 14.65 -45.00
C ALA A 108 -2.74 13.37 -44.58
N GLY A 109 -2.83 12.92 -43.31
CA GLY A 109 -2.39 11.57 -42.90
C GLY A 109 -0.87 11.29 -42.95
N ASN A 110 -0.01 12.31 -42.97
CA ASN A 110 1.44 12.12 -42.95
C ASN A 110 2.03 12.47 -41.58
N PHE A 111 2.66 11.49 -40.92
CA PHE A 111 3.44 11.69 -39.71
C PHE A 111 4.79 12.32 -40.05
N ARG A 112 4.95 13.61 -39.78
CA ARG A 112 6.25 14.28 -39.84
C ARG A 112 6.79 14.44 -38.43
N SER A 113 7.75 13.60 -38.03
CA SER A 113 8.39 13.71 -36.72
C SER A 113 9.15 15.03 -36.64
N ASP A 114 8.71 15.95 -35.78
CA ASP A 114 9.39 17.23 -35.55
C ASP A 114 10.68 17.01 -34.74
N LEU A 115 11.81 16.95 -35.45
CA LEU A 115 13.15 16.74 -34.89
C LEU A 115 13.67 17.93 -34.06
N SER A 116 12.91 19.03 -33.97
CA SER A 116 13.28 20.25 -33.26
C SER A 116 13.35 20.08 -31.73
N LYS A 117 12.68 19.06 -31.19
CA LYS A 117 12.59 18.80 -29.74
C LYS A 117 13.50 17.68 -29.24
N ILE A 118 14.30 17.06 -30.12
CA ILE A 118 15.21 15.99 -29.71
C ILE A 118 16.49 16.60 -29.11
N PRO A 119 16.86 16.26 -27.86
CA PRO A 119 18.13 16.69 -27.30
C PRO A 119 19.29 16.09 -28.11
N ARG A 120 20.13 16.94 -28.69
CA ARG A 120 21.32 16.51 -29.45
C ARG A 120 22.35 15.90 -28.51
N LEU A 121 22.60 14.59 -28.65
CA LEU A 121 23.68 13.88 -27.97
C LEU A 121 25.03 14.49 -28.36
N LYS A 122 25.72 15.12 -27.40
CA LYS A 122 27.12 15.53 -27.58
C LYS A 122 28.00 14.28 -27.51
N SER A 123 28.57 13.87 -28.64
CA SER A 123 29.61 12.84 -28.66
C SER A 123 30.85 13.36 -27.93
N ARG A 124 31.19 12.73 -26.80
CA ARG A 124 32.40 13.02 -26.05
C ARG A 124 33.55 12.27 -26.74
N ILE A 125 34.21 12.92 -27.69
CA ILE A 125 35.51 12.45 -28.19
C ILE A 125 36.50 12.65 -27.03
N ARG A 126 37.03 11.55 -26.50
CA ARG A 126 38.07 11.56 -25.46
C ARG A 126 39.43 11.54 -26.19
N PRO A 127 40.38 12.41 -25.83
CA PRO A 127 41.70 12.50 -26.46
C PRO A 127 42.57 11.27 -26.20
#